data_AF-A0A951A7F1-F1
#
_entry.id   AF-A0A951A7F1-F1
#
_cell.length_a   1.000
_cell.length_b   1.000
_cell.length_c   1.000
_cell.angle_alpha   90.00
_cell.angle_beta   90.00
_cell.angle_gamma   90.00
#
_symmetry.space_group_name_H-M   'P 1'
#
loop_
_entity.id
_entity.type
_entity.pdbx_description
1 polymer ?
#
loop_
_entity_poly.entity_id
_entity_poly.type
_entity_poly.pdbx_seq_one_letter_code
_entity_poly.pdbx_strand_id
1 'polypeptide(L)'
;MRSLIRFLGFLFAAATVVFVVGAAAAAFLIWHYSQDLPDYTQLRDYEPPVMTRVHAGDGSLIAEYAKERRLYLPVQDVPKLVID
;
A
#
# COMPACT_ATOMS: atom_id res chain seq x y z
N MET A 1 -28.13 41.80 23.71
CA MET A 1 -26.74 41.78 23.16
C MET A 1 -25.79 40.91 23.97
N ARG A 2 -25.68 41.06 25.31
CA ARG A 2 -24.80 40.22 26.16
C ARG A 2 -25.14 38.71 26.15
N SER A 3 -26.42 38.36 26.07
CA SER A 3 -26.89 36.97 25.97
C SER A 3 -26.53 36.29 24.65
N LEU A 4 -26.55 37.05 23.54
CA LEU A 4 -26.21 36.55 22.20
C LEU A 4 -24.71 36.21 22.09
N ILE A 5 -23.84 37.05 22.65
CA ILE A 5 -22.38 36.80 22.69
C ILE A 5 -22.07 35.55 23.53
N ARG A 6 -22.76 35.38 24.66
CA ARG A 6 -22.62 34.18 25.51
C ARG A 6 -23.09 32.91 24.82
N PHE A 7 -24.20 32.98 24.08
CA PHE A 7 -24.71 31.86 23.30
C PHE A 7 -23.76 31.47 22.16
N LEU A 8 -23.22 32.46 21.43
CA LEU A 8 -22.26 32.21 20.35
C LEU A 8 -20.95 31.62 20.89
N GLY A 9 -20.46 32.10 22.03
CA GLY A 9 -19.29 31.53 22.71
C GLY A 9 -19.51 30.08 23.15
N PHE A 10 -20.71 29.74 23.64
CA PHE A 10 -21.06 28.36 23.98
C PHE A 10 -21.09 27.45 22.74
N LEU A 11 -21.71 27.90 21.65
CA LEU A 11 -21.71 27.15 20.38
C LEU A 11 -20.30 26.91 19.84
N PHE A 12 -19.45 27.94 19.88
CA PHE A 12 -18.06 27.82 19.47
C PHE A 12 -17.30 26.80 20.33
N ALA A 13 -17.42 26.90 21.66
CA ALA A 13 -16.79 25.94 22.57
C ALA A 13 -17.26 24.49 22.33
N ALA A 14 -18.57 24.30 22.15
CA ALA A 14 -19.14 22.99 21.83
C ALA A 14 -18.60 22.44 20.49
N ALA A 15 -18.52 23.28 19.45
CA ALA A 15 -17.97 22.91 18.16
C ALA A 15 -16.48 22.54 18.27
N THR A 16 -15.68 23.28 19.04
CA THR A 16 -14.27 22.97 19.28
C THR A 16 -14.12 21.62 19.98
N VAL A 17 -14.94 21.33 20.99
CA VAL A 17 -14.90 20.03 21.68
C VAL A 17 -15.22 18.88 20.73
N VAL A 18 -16.28 19.01 19.93
CA VAL A 18 -16.65 18.00 18.92
C VAL A 18 -15.52 17.80 17.91
N PHE A 19 -14.89 18.89 17.44
CA PHE A 19 -13.78 18.82 16.51
C PHE A 19 -12.58 18.08 17.10
N VAL A 20 -12.19 18.38 18.35
CA VAL A 20 -11.07 17.72 19.02
C VAL A 20 -11.35 16.23 19.23
N VAL A 21 -12.55 15.87 19.66
CA VAL A 21 -12.95 14.46 19.81
C VAL A 21 -12.94 13.75 18.46
N GLY A 22 -13.47 14.40 17.41
CA GLY A 22 -13.45 13.86 16.05
C GLY A 22 -12.04 13.64 15.50
N ALA A 23 -11.13 14.60 15.71
CA ALA A 23 -9.74 14.49 15.32
C ALA A 23 -9.02 13.37 16.08
N ALA A 24 -9.26 13.24 17.38
CA ALA A 24 -8.68 12.16 18.20
C ALA A 24 -9.19 10.78 17.74
N ALA A 25 -10.47 10.65 17.44
CA ALA A 25 -11.05 9.43 16.90
C ALA A 25 -10.43 9.07 15.53
N ALA A 26 -10.29 10.05 14.63
CA ALA A 26 -9.66 9.82 13.32
C ALA A 26 -8.18 9.39 13.47
N ALA A 27 -7.42 10.05 14.34
CA ALA A 27 -6.03 9.69 14.62
C ALA A 27 -5.92 8.27 15.20
N PHE A 28 -6.82 7.90 16.13
CA PHE A 28 -6.88 6.56 16.70
C PHE A 28 -7.18 5.51 15.64
N LEU A 29 -8.14 5.76 14.74
CA LEU A 29 -8.46 4.85 13.65
C LEU A 29 -7.26 4.65 12.72
N ILE A 30 -6.62 5.74 12.28
CA ILE A 30 -5.43 5.66 11.42
C ILE A 30 -4.33 4.85 12.10
N TRP A 31 -4.04 5.12 13.38
CA TRP A 31 -3.03 4.39 14.14
C TRP A 31 -3.36 2.90 14.26
N HIS A 32 -4.60 2.57 14.64
CA HIS A 32 -5.04 1.19 14.81
C HIS A 32 -4.90 0.39 13.51
N TYR A 33 -5.42 0.91 12.40
CA TYR A 33 -5.31 0.22 11.12
C TYR A 33 -3.87 0.21 10.57
N SER A 34 -3.06 1.22 10.85
CA SER A 34 -1.66 1.26 10.39
C SER A 34 -0.78 0.15 10.96
N GLN A 35 -1.13 -0.44 12.11
CA GLN A 35 -0.36 -1.52 12.74
C GLN A 35 -0.48 -2.85 12.00
N ASP A 36 -1.62 -3.08 11.35
CA ASP A 36 -1.88 -4.32 10.61
C ASP A 36 -1.36 -4.25 9.16
N LEU A 37 -0.90 -3.07 8.71
CA LEU A 37 -0.37 -2.92 7.37
C LEU A 37 1.06 -3.50 7.30
N PRO A 38 1.33 -4.43 6.37
CA PRO A 38 2.69 -4.91 6.13
C PRO A 38 3.57 -3.76 5.64
N ASP A 39 4.86 -3.85 5.94
CA ASP A 39 5.84 -2.86 5.51
C ASP A 39 5.88 -2.76 3.97
N TYR A 40 5.89 -1.52 3.47
CA TYR A 40 5.93 -1.21 2.04
C TYR A 40 7.22 -1.69 1.37
N THR A 41 8.26 -1.97 2.15
CA THR A 41 9.53 -2.54 1.67
C THR A 41 9.33 -3.88 0.95
N GLN A 42 8.31 -4.66 1.32
CA GLN A 42 7.99 -5.93 0.65
C GLN A 42 7.62 -5.77 -0.84
N LEU A 43 7.10 -4.60 -1.23
CA LEU A 43 6.82 -4.30 -2.64
C LEU A 43 8.08 -3.95 -3.43
N ARG A 44 9.14 -3.50 -2.75
CA ARG A 44 10.43 -3.15 -3.39
C ARG A 44 11.23 -4.40 -3.70
N ASP A 45 11.20 -5.38 -2.80
CA ASP A 45 11.99 -6.61 -2.88
C ASP A 45 11.12 -7.84 -3.23
N TYR A 46 10.08 -7.65 -4.05
CA TYR A 46 9.24 -8.74 -4.48
C TYR A 46 9.97 -9.62 -5.50
N GLU A 47 10.38 -10.82 -5.08
CA GLU A 47 10.95 -11.86 -5.95
C GLU A 47 9.87 -12.89 -6.34
N PRO A 48 9.23 -12.75 -7.52
CA PRO A 48 8.25 -13.72 -7.97
C PRO A 48 8.92 -15.08 -8.26
N PRO A 49 8.25 -16.20 -7.95
CA PRO A 49 8.77 -17.51 -8.33
C PRO A 49 8.86 -17.63 -9.86
N VAL A 50 10.05 -17.97 -10.35
CA VAL A 50 10.33 -18.20 -11.77
C VAL A 50 10.37 -19.70 -12.08
N MET A 51 10.26 -20.03 -13.37
CA MET A 51 10.33 -21.40 -13.86
C MET A 51 11.72 -22.03 -13.65
N THR A 52 11.74 -23.28 -13.21
CA THR A 52 12.96 -24.10 -13.17
C THR A 52 13.18 -24.76 -14.53
N ARG A 53 14.37 -24.64 -15.12
CA ARG A 53 14.72 -25.28 -16.40
C ARG A 53 15.76 -26.38 -16.20
N VAL A 54 15.50 -27.54 -16.79
CA VAL A 54 16.41 -28.68 -16.79
C VAL A 54 17.07 -28.77 -18.17
N HIS A 55 18.39 -28.76 -18.20
CA HIS A 55 19.19 -28.82 -19.43
C HIS A 55 19.95 -30.16 -19.53
N ALA A 56 20.17 -30.63 -20.74
CA ALA A 56 21.01 -31.78 -21.06
C ALA A 56 22.50 -31.43 -20.97
N GLY A 57 23.38 -32.45 -21.03
CA GLY A 57 24.83 -32.26 -20.98
C GLY A 57 25.41 -31.46 -22.16
N ASP A 58 24.67 -31.35 -23.26
CA ASP A 58 24.97 -30.49 -24.42
C ASP A 58 24.38 -29.07 -24.30
N GLY A 59 23.67 -28.77 -23.21
CA GLY A 59 23.00 -27.48 -22.96
C GLY A 59 21.57 -27.37 -23.51
N SER A 60 21.08 -28.36 -24.26
CA SER A 60 19.70 -28.33 -24.79
C SER A 60 18.65 -28.40 -23.68
N LEU A 61 17.50 -27.73 -23.86
CA LEU A 61 16.43 -27.71 -22.87
C LEU A 61 15.65 -29.03 -22.88
N ILE A 62 15.59 -29.72 -21.74
CA ILE A 62 14.85 -30.97 -21.57
C ILE A 62 13.42 -30.69 -21.09
N ALA A 63 13.28 -29.89 -20.03
CA ALA A 63 12.00 -29.66 -19.38
C ALA A 63 11.99 -28.35 -18.58
N GLU A 64 10.79 -27.80 -18.38
CA GLU A 64 10.53 -26.63 -17.56
C GLU A 64 9.44 -26.95 -16.53
N TYR A 65 9.66 -26.56 -15.27
CA TYR A 65 8.72 -26.78 -14.17
C TYR A 65 8.33 -25.44 -13.55
N ALA A 66 7.04 -25.14 -13.52
CA ALA A 66 6.50 -23.95 -12.88
C ALA A 66 5.00 -24.11 -12.56
N LYS A 67 4.53 -23.43 -11.51
CA LYS A 67 3.08 -23.25 -11.27
C LYS A 67 2.47 -22.27 -12.27
N GLU A 68 3.24 -21.25 -12.60
CA GLU A 68 2.88 -20.21 -13.56
C GLU A 68 4.06 -19.94 -14.48
N ARG A 69 3.81 -19.71 -15.78
CA ARG A 69 4.87 -19.46 -16.76
C ARG A 69 5.33 -18.00 -16.68
N ARG A 70 6.08 -17.67 -15.63
CA ARG A 70 6.65 -16.34 -15.39
C ARG A 70 8.13 -16.31 -15.79
N LEU A 71 8.51 -15.25 -16.49
CA LEU A 71 9.89 -14.90 -16.81
C LEU A 71 10.20 -13.56 -16.15
N TYR A 72 11.31 -13.48 -15.43
CA TYR A 72 11.80 -12.19 -14.93
C TYR A 72 12.27 -11.34 -16.12
N LEU A 73 11.69 -10.15 -16.26
CA LEU A 73 12.07 -9.17 -17.27
C LEU A 73 12.29 -7.81 -16.59
N PRO A 74 13.52 -7.26 -16.60
CA PRO A 74 13.78 -5.93 -16.07
C PRO A 74 12.96 -4.85 -16.79
N VAL A 75 12.52 -3.82 -16.06
CA VAL A 75 11.64 -2.78 -16.63
C VAL A 75 12.27 -2.03 -17.80
N GLN A 76 13.60 -1.91 -17.83
CA GLN A 76 14.33 -1.28 -18.93
C GLN A 76 14.24 -2.03 -20.26
N ASP A 77 13.95 -3.34 -20.21
CA ASP A 77 13.81 -4.19 -21.39
C ASP A 77 12.36 -4.26 -21.88
N VAL A 78 11.42 -3.69 -21.12
CA VAL A 78 10.00 -3.62 -21.51
C VAL A 78 9.80 -2.48 -22.51
N PRO A 79 9.15 -2.72 -23.66
CA PRO A 79 8.84 -1.67 -24.61
C PRO A 79 8.00 -0.55 -23.99
N LYS A 80 8.35 0.71 -24.25
CA LYS A 80 7.66 1.89 -23.69
C LYS A 80 6.15 1.89 -23.89
N LEU A 81 5.69 1.39 -25.05
CA LEU A 81 4.27 1.27 -25.38
C LEU A 81 3.46 0.40 -24.40
N VAL A 82 4.11 -0.46 -23.62
CA VAL A 82 3.46 -1.32 -22.62
C VAL A 82 3.52 -0.71 -21.22
N ILE A 83 4.46 0.22 -21.00
CA ILE A 83 4.66 0.91 -19.72
C ILE A 83 3.70 2.09 -19.58
N ASP A 84 3.50 2.84 -20.67
CA ASP A 84 2.65 4.04 -20.77
C ASP A 84 1.20 3.69 -21.16
#